data_AF-A0A944Y3J6-F1
#
_entry.id   AF-A0A944Y3J6-F1
#
_cell.length_a   1.000
_cell.length_b   1.000
_cell.length_c   1.000
_cell.angle_alpha   90.00
_cell.angle_beta   90.00
_cell.angle_gamma   90.00
#
_symmetry.space_group_name_H-M   'P 1'
#
loop_
_entity.id
_entity.type
_entity.pdbx_description
1 polymer ?
#
loop_
_entity_poly.entity_id
_entity_poly.type
_entity_poly.pdbx_seq_one_letter_code
_entity_poly.pdbx_strand_id
1 'polypeptide(L)'
;VNPKDPKYAKIKDLSSLKKKAKWRYLKAFIENGKGRTLSAKGEEPAYRMVGEVGAREALVFALSKGHYFTFKELQDLRKSCHRLYDYIWDSSLLVRREIARKMSAYKLKNKKKKGVRSKVVNLSTKYRFMDQKQKYMEDLLDEKKTKLAKKANYRGNFASLFREVYFSYGERFRTCQKYVRPANIQIDRDRFWYFAYLSAYYKLESLGYIYNCGKRGWIENPVTANGVLYFSNKNELRACTTEELDNSFEEAVRVLAGLSRAGKEHHRFVEYDYGVGGSHRKVYSWVYSNGKNLKCSDDQVQRYREKQNKTRIFPLDISWRNFRFQKRGKYDLIF
;
A
#
# COMPACT_ATOMS: atom_id res chain seq x y z
N VAL A 1 35.15 -0.62 6.70
CA VAL A 1 35.48 -1.52 7.83
C VAL A 1 35.48 -0.69 9.10
N ASN A 2 35.20 -1.24 10.28
CA ASN A 2 35.25 -0.46 11.52
C ASN A 2 36.70 0.04 11.74
N PRO A 3 36.98 1.35 11.74
CA PRO A 3 38.34 1.87 11.88
C PRO A 3 38.92 1.61 13.28
N LYS A 4 38.06 1.31 14.27
CA LYS A 4 38.46 0.98 15.64
C LYS A 4 38.89 -0.47 15.83
N ASP A 5 38.66 -1.34 14.83
CA ASP A 5 39.11 -2.74 14.90
C ASP A 5 40.61 -2.81 14.52
N PRO A 6 41.51 -3.20 15.45
CA PRO A 6 42.95 -3.27 15.18
C PRO A 6 43.30 -4.16 13.98
N LYS A 7 42.49 -5.20 13.73
CA LYS A 7 42.70 -6.14 12.62
C LYS A 7 42.53 -5.43 11.27
N TYR A 8 41.65 -4.44 11.20
CA TYR A 8 41.25 -3.78 9.96
C TYR A 8 41.60 -2.29 9.89
N ALA A 9 42.24 -1.72 10.92
CA ALA A 9 42.60 -0.30 11.01
C ALA A 9 43.42 0.23 9.81
N LYS A 10 44.26 -0.62 9.19
CA LYS A 10 45.11 -0.25 8.05
C LYS A 10 44.44 -0.42 6.68
N ILE A 11 43.18 -0.86 6.62
CA ILE A 11 42.50 -1.14 5.36
C ILE A 11 41.82 0.12 4.84
N LYS A 12 42.33 0.65 3.72
CA LYS A 12 41.82 1.87 3.08
C LYS A 12 40.96 1.60 1.83
N ASP A 13 41.15 0.45 1.19
CA ASP A 13 40.48 0.09 -0.04
C ASP A 13 40.07 -1.40 -0.07
N LEU A 14 39.27 -1.77 -1.07
CA LEU A 14 38.74 -3.12 -1.23
C LEU A 14 39.82 -4.14 -1.60
N SER A 15 40.87 -3.73 -2.32
CA SER A 15 42.02 -4.60 -2.66
C SER A 15 42.78 -5.03 -1.41
N SER A 16 43.03 -4.08 -0.50
CA SER A 16 43.63 -4.30 0.81
C SER A 16 42.73 -5.19 1.69
N LEU A 17 41.40 -5.01 1.61
CA LEU A 17 40.44 -5.88 2.27
C LEU A 17 40.46 -7.31 1.73
N LYS A 18 40.52 -7.47 0.41
CA LYS A 18 40.59 -8.77 -0.27
C LYS A 18 41.82 -9.57 0.16
N LYS A 19 42.96 -8.91 0.36
CA LYS A 19 44.21 -9.55 0.81
C LYS A 19 44.14 -10.01 2.27
N LYS A 20 43.44 -9.28 3.14
CA LYS A 20 43.43 -9.54 4.59
C LYS A 20 42.23 -10.37 5.06
N ALA A 21 41.10 -10.29 4.38
CA ALA A 21 39.94 -11.12 4.66
C ALA A 21 40.03 -12.45 3.91
N LYS A 22 39.34 -13.49 4.40
CA LYS A 22 39.11 -14.73 3.62
C LYS A 22 38.16 -14.41 2.47
N TRP A 23 38.63 -13.73 1.43
CA TRP A 23 37.77 -13.11 0.42
C TRP A 23 36.88 -14.11 -0.32
N ARG A 24 37.41 -15.30 -0.64
CA ARG A 24 36.61 -16.38 -1.26
C ARG A 24 35.41 -16.75 -0.39
N TYR A 25 35.63 -16.91 0.91
CA TYR A 25 34.56 -17.19 1.88
C TYR A 25 33.59 -16.00 1.99
N LEU A 26 34.10 -14.77 2.11
CA LEU A 26 33.26 -13.58 2.21
C LEU A 26 32.39 -13.38 0.98
N LYS A 27 32.95 -13.55 -0.22
CA LYS A 27 32.22 -13.52 -1.49
C LYS A 27 31.13 -14.60 -1.49
N ALA A 28 31.48 -15.85 -1.19
CA ALA A 28 30.51 -16.94 -1.13
C ALA A 28 29.39 -16.66 -0.11
N PHE A 29 29.72 -16.07 1.04
CA PHE A 29 28.76 -15.66 2.06
C PHE A 29 27.87 -14.51 1.61
N ILE A 30 28.39 -13.51 0.89
CA ILE A 30 27.56 -12.41 0.36
C ILE A 30 26.61 -12.94 -0.71
N GLU A 31 27.13 -13.78 -1.63
CA GLU A 31 26.37 -14.32 -2.76
C GLU A 31 25.32 -15.37 -2.31
N ASN A 32 25.60 -16.16 -1.27
CA ASN A 32 24.78 -17.31 -0.86
C ASN A 32 24.29 -17.27 0.60
N GLY A 33 24.71 -16.29 1.41
CA GLY A 33 24.34 -16.23 2.84
C GLY A 33 22.85 -16.01 3.07
N LYS A 34 22.14 -15.53 2.03
CA LYS A 34 20.68 -15.51 2.02
C LYS A 34 20.03 -16.72 1.34
N GLY A 35 20.78 -17.76 1.02
CA GLY A 35 20.32 -18.93 0.26
C GLY A 35 20.68 -18.85 -1.22
N ARG A 36 20.12 -19.78 -2.00
CA ARG A 36 20.31 -19.91 -3.45
C ARG A 36 18.96 -19.82 -4.16
N THR A 37 18.97 -19.20 -5.33
CA THR A 37 17.82 -19.16 -6.22
C THR A 37 17.73 -20.50 -6.94
N LEU A 38 16.53 -21.08 -6.99
CA LEU A 38 16.29 -22.23 -7.87
C LEU A 38 15.87 -21.74 -9.25
N SER A 39 16.64 -22.12 -10.27
CA SER A 39 16.24 -21.98 -11.67
C SER A 39 16.09 -23.36 -12.30
N ALA A 40 15.42 -23.44 -13.46
CA ALA A 40 15.32 -24.69 -14.20
C ALA A 40 16.69 -25.25 -14.63
N LYS A 41 17.73 -24.40 -14.64
CA LYS A 41 19.11 -24.76 -15.00
C LYS A 41 19.96 -25.15 -13.80
N GLY A 42 19.43 -25.09 -12.57
CA GLY A 42 20.13 -25.46 -11.34
C GLY A 42 20.03 -24.40 -10.25
N GLU A 43 20.90 -24.53 -9.23
CA GLU A 43 21.00 -23.56 -8.15
C GLU A 43 21.92 -22.41 -8.53
N GLU A 44 21.42 -21.18 -8.42
CA GLU A 44 22.17 -19.95 -8.65
C GLU A 44 22.33 -19.18 -7.33
N PRO A 45 23.40 -18.40 -7.14
CA PRO A 45 23.52 -17.57 -5.95
C PRO A 45 22.37 -16.55 -5.85
N ALA A 46 21.96 -16.21 -4.63
CA ALA A 46 20.90 -15.21 -4.41
C ALA A 46 21.29 -13.83 -4.94
N TYR A 47 22.57 -13.50 -4.85
CA TYR A 47 23.16 -12.28 -5.37
C TYR A 47 24.42 -12.63 -6.16
N ARG A 48 24.69 -11.89 -7.24
CA ARG A 48 25.93 -12.00 -7.98
C ARG A 48 26.79 -10.77 -7.72
N MET A 49 28.01 -10.98 -7.22
CA MET A 49 29.00 -9.90 -7.18
C MET A 49 29.65 -9.78 -8.55
N VAL A 50 29.19 -8.79 -9.32
CA VAL A 50 29.61 -8.61 -10.72
C VAL A 50 30.99 -7.94 -10.82
N GLY A 51 31.35 -7.09 -9.86
CA GLY A 51 32.63 -6.39 -9.86
C GLY A 51 32.67 -5.27 -8.84
N GLU A 52 33.76 -4.51 -8.86
CA GLU A 52 33.89 -3.27 -8.10
C GLU A 52 33.33 -2.12 -8.92
N VAL A 53 32.54 -1.26 -8.28
CA VAL A 53 32.15 0.02 -8.85
C VAL A 53 33.05 1.07 -8.19
N GLY A 54 33.84 1.77 -8.99
CA GLY A 54 34.71 2.82 -8.47
C GLY A 54 33.90 3.95 -7.83
N ALA A 55 34.52 4.72 -6.93
CA ALA A 55 33.81 5.75 -6.16
C ALA A 55 33.16 6.80 -7.07
N ARG A 56 33.82 7.16 -8.18
CA ARG A 56 33.30 8.10 -9.17
C ARG A 56 32.10 7.54 -9.90
N GLU A 57 32.19 6.31 -10.39
CA GLU A 57 31.10 5.62 -11.11
C GLU A 57 29.90 5.40 -10.19
N ALA A 58 30.16 5.05 -8.93
CA ALA A 58 29.13 4.89 -7.91
C ALA A 58 28.43 6.22 -7.62
N LEU A 59 29.18 7.32 -7.51
CA LEU A 59 28.61 8.66 -7.32
C LEU A 59 27.80 9.10 -8.55
N VAL A 60 28.34 8.93 -9.76
CA VAL A 60 27.62 9.23 -11.01
C VAL A 60 26.36 8.37 -11.13
N PHE A 61 26.42 7.09 -10.77
CA PHE A 61 25.25 6.22 -10.74
C PHE A 61 24.23 6.71 -9.71
N ALA A 62 24.66 7.05 -8.49
CA ALA A 62 23.77 7.56 -7.45
C ALA A 62 23.14 8.90 -7.83
N LEU A 63 23.86 9.78 -8.53
CA LEU A 63 23.35 11.08 -9.01
C LEU A 63 22.47 10.94 -10.25
N SER A 64 22.77 10.01 -11.15
CA SER A 64 22.00 9.80 -12.40
C SER A 64 20.75 8.94 -12.21
N LYS A 65 20.76 8.03 -11.24
CA LYS A 65 19.63 7.14 -10.93
C LYS A 65 18.87 7.55 -9.67
N GLY A 66 19.54 8.24 -8.75
CA GLY A 66 18.90 8.84 -7.59
C GLY A 66 18.35 10.21 -7.92
N HIS A 67 17.59 10.76 -6.97
CA HIS A 67 17.18 12.15 -6.99
C HIS A 67 17.68 12.77 -5.68
N TYR A 68 18.59 13.73 -5.80
CA TYR A 68 19.07 14.48 -4.66
C TYR A 68 18.12 15.64 -4.39
N PHE A 69 17.30 15.52 -3.34
CA PHE A 69 16.43 16.62 -2.92
C PHE A 69 17.18 17.55 -1.97
N THR A 70 17.17 18.84 -2.28
CA THR A 70 17.46 19.88 -1.30
C THR A 70 16.44 19.85 -0.16
N PHE A 71 16.79 20.41 0.99
CA PHE A 71 15.87 20.48 2.12
C PHE A 71 14.57 21.24 1.78
N LYS A 72 14.67 22.30 0.98
CA LYS A 72 13.51 23.05 0.48
C LYS A 72 12.60 22.17 -0.37
N GLU A 73 13.17 21.42 -1.33
CA GLU A 73 12.40 20.49 -2.16
C GLU A 73 11.75 19.38 -1.34
N LEU A 74 12.44 18.83 -0.32
CA LEU A 74 11.83 17.87 0.60
C LEU A 74 10.63 18.46 1.35
N GLN A 75 10.74 19.70 1.83
CA GLN A 75 9.65 20.38 2.50
C GLN A 75 8.47 20.64 1.56
N ASP A 76 8.74 21.07 0.33
CA ASP A 76 7.71 21.38 -0.66
C ASP A 76 7.02 20.09 -1.15
N LEU A 77 7.78 19.03 -1.40
CA LEU A 77 7.26 17.69 -1.69
C LEU A 77 6.37 17.20 -0.56
N ARG A 78 6.84 17.29 0.70
CA ARG A 78 6.05 16.89 1.87
C ARG A 78 4.75 17.69 1.99
N LYS A 79 4.80 19.02 1.86
CA LYS A 79 3.61 19.89 1.92
C LYS A 79 2.62 19.57 0.79
N SER A 80 3.12 19.42 -0.43
CA SER A 80 2.30 19.09 -1.60
C SER A 80 1.62 17.72 -1.45
N CYS A 81 2.38 16.71 -1.02
CA CYS A 81 1.85 15.37 -0.79
C CYS A 81 0.83 15.34 0.34
N HIS A 82 1.07 16.02 1.47
CA HIS A 82 0.06 16.10 2.53
C HIS A 82 -1.21 16.80 2.06
N ARG A 83 -1.12 17.89 1.29
CA ARG A 83 -2.31 18.54 0.68
C ARG A 83 -3.09 17.58 -0.22
N LEU A 84 -2.39 16.79 -1.04
CA LEU A 84 -3.03 15.78 -1.87
C LEU A 84 -3.71 14.69 -1.03
N TYR A 85 -3.03 14.18 -0.01
CA TYR A 85 -3.58 13.17 0.89
C TYR A 85 -4.78 13.70 1.67
N ASP A 86 -4.73 14.94 2.16
CA ASP A 86 -5.85 15.61 2.81
C ASP A 86 -7.04 15.71 1.85
N TYR A 87 -6.79 16.18 0.61
CA TYR A 87 -7.82 16.25 -0.43
C TYR A 87 -8.51 14.90 -0.68
N ILE A 88 -7.72 13.83 -0.90
CA ILE A 88 -8.27 12.50 -1.18
C ILE A 88 -9.04 11.98 0.03
N TRP A 89 -8.48 12.13 1.23
CA TRP A 89 -9.07 11.63 2.47
C TRP A 89 -10.37 12.36 2.81
N ASP A 90 -10.35 13.69 2.85
CA ASP A 90 -11.51 14.52 3.16
C ASP A 90 -12.62 14.29 2.14
N SER A 91 -12.28 14.20 0.85
CA SER A 91 -13.26 13.87 -0.20
C SER A 91 -13.89 12.49 0.03
N SER A 92 -13.10 11.51 0.47
CA SER A 92 -13.62 10.18 0.82
C SER A 92 -14.59 10.24 2.01
N LEU A 93 -14.29 11.06 3.03
CA LEU A 93 -15.17 11.26 4.19
C LEU A 93 -16.49 11.91 3.78
N LEU A 94 -16.47 12.87 2.84
CA LEU A 94 -17.70 13.48 2.30
C LEU A 94 -18.58 12.45 1.59
N VAL A 95 -17.99 11.60 0.76
CA VAL A 95 -18.73 10.52 0.09
C VAL A 95 -19.36 9.57 1.13
N ARG A 96 -18.59 9.16 2.15
CA ARG A 96 -19.12 8.30 3.24
C ARG A 96 -20.28 8.95 3.99
N ARG A 97 -20.17 10.23 4.33
CA ARG A 97 -21.24 10.98 5.01
C ARG A 97 -22.50 11.03 4.17
N GLU A 98 -22.38 11.31 2.87
CA GLU A 98 -23.53 11.38 1.99
C GLU A 98 -24.23 10.02 1.82
N ILE A 99 -23.45 8.94 1.73
CA ILE A 99 -23.98 7.56 1.75
C ILE A 99 -24.71 7.30 3.07
N ALA A 100 -24.12 7.66 4.21
CA ALA A 100 -24.74 7.50 5.53
C ALA A 100 -26.06 8.30 5.65
N ARG A 101 -26.08 9.55 5.15
CA ARG A 101 -27.27 10.40 5.12
C ARG A 101 -28.39 9.76 4.29
N LYS A 102 -28.07 9.28 3.08
CA LYS A 102 -29.00 8.55 2.21
C LYS A 102 -29.52 7.27 2.91
N MET A 103 -28.66 6.54 3.62
CA MET A 103 -29.05 5.34 4.39
C MET A 103 -30.02 5.67 5.51
N SER A 104 -29.76 6.71 6.30
CA SER A 104 -30.65 7.13 7.38
C SER A 104 -32.01 7.58 6.84
N ALA A 105 -32.03 8.36 5.76
CA ALA A 105 -33.27 8.78 5.10
C ALA A 105 -34.08 7.58 4.56
N TYR A 106 -33.41 6.60 3.96
CA TYR A 106 -34.05 5.38 3.47
C TYR A 106 -34.67 4.54 4.60
N LYS A 107 -33.93 4.34 5.70
CA LYS A 107 -34.42 3.61 6.89
C LYS A 107 -35.66 4.28 7.49
N LEU A 108 -35.66 5.61 7.61
CA LEU A 108 -36.82 6.38 8.08
C LEU A 108 -38.04 6.20 7.19
N LYS A 109 -37.87 6.25 5.86
CA LYS A 109 -38.96 6.02 4.89
C LYS A 109 -39.53 4.60 5.02
N ASN A 110 -38.70 3.57 5.16
CA ASN A 110 -39.14 2.19 5.33
C ASN A 110 -39.84 1.94 6.68
N LYS A 111 -39.40 2.58 7.76
CA LYS A 111 -40.05 2.47 9.08
C LYS A 111 -41.48 3.03 9.04
N LYS A 112 -41.68 4.19 8.37
CA LYS A 112 -43.01 4.76 8.14
C LYS A 112 -43.92 3.84 7.31
N LYS A 113 -43.37 3.19 6.28
CA LYS A 113 -44.13 2.24 5.43
C LYS A 113 -44.56 0.97 6.14
N LYS A 114 -43.80 0.47 7.12
CA LYS A 114 -44.11 -0.77 7.84
C LYS A 114 -45.13 -0.63 8.98
N GLY A 115 -45.72 0.54 9.20
CA GLY A 115 -46.80 0.73 10.19
C GLY A 115 -46.43 0.38 11.65
N VAL A 116 -45.14 0.23 11.97
CA VAL A 116 -44.72 -0.17 13.32
C VAL A 116 -44.87 1.02 14.26
N ARG A 117 -45.98 1.07 15.01
CA ARG A 117 -46.13 1.85 16.26
C ARG A 117 -45.10 1.34 17.28
N SER A 118 -43.83 1.70 17.13
CA SER A 118 -42.83 1.41 18.16
C SER A 118 -43.09 2.36 19.33
N LYS A 119 -43.56 1.83 20.47
CA LYS A 119 -43.57 2.55 21.76
C LYS A 119 -42.20 3.20 21.97
N VAL A 120 -42.22 4.50 22.21
CA VAL A 120 -41.02 5.32 22.43
C VAL A 120 -40.42 4.90 23.77
N VAL A 121 -39.45 3.99 23.75
CA VAL A 121 -38.59 3.78 24.92
C VAL A 121 -37.55 4.88 24.90
N ASN A 122 -37.66 5.76 25.88
CA ASN A 122 -36.79 6.91 26.11
C ASN A 122 -35.41 6.40 26.57
N LEU A 123 -34.54 6.03 25.63
CA LEU A 123 -33.12 5.79 25.92
C LEU A 123 -32.44 7.14 26.15
N SER A 124 -32.55 7.64 27.37
CA SER A 124 -31.93 8.90 27.78
C SER A 124 -30.46 8.73 28.18
N THR A 125 -29.76 9.85 28.03
CA THR A 125 -28.47 10.25 28.62
C THR A 125 -27.16 9.58 28.19
N LYS A 126 -27.06 8.28 27.89
CA LYS A 126 -25.72 7.70 27.60
C LYS A 126 -25.15 8.02 26.20
N TYR A 127 -26.01 8.37 25.23
CA TYR A 127 -25.59 8.68 23.85
C TYR A 127 -25.27 10.16 23.57
N ARG A 128 -25.55 11.09 24.51
CA ARG A 128 -25.31 12.53 24.30
C ARG A 128 -23.83 12.93 24.34
N PHE A 129 -22.97 12.14 24.99
CA PHE A 129 -21.54 12.48 25.13
C PHE A 129 -20.67 12.07 23.94
N MET A 130 -21.07 11.07 23.14
CA MET A 130 -20.37 10.77 21.89
C MET A 130 -20.71 11.79 20.78
N ASP A 131 -21.86 12.46 20.89
CA ASP A 131 -22.34 13.42 19.90
C ASP A 131 -21.54 14.72 19.89
N GLN A 132 -21.00 15.18 21.04
CA GLN A 132 -20.25 16.43 21.12
C GLN A 132 -18.86 16.38 20.45
N LYS A 133 -18.11 15.29 20.63
CA LYS A 133 -16.81 15.11 19.96
C LYS A 133 -16.99 14.95 18.45
N GLN A 134 -18.08 14.31 18.04
CA GLN A 134 -18.45 14.13 16.65
C GLN A 134 -18.91 15.45 16.01
N LYS A 135 -19.69 16.25 16.74
CA LYS A 135 -20.14 17.59 16.35
C LYS A 135 -18.98 18.58 16.22
N TYR A 136 -18.02 18.59 17.16
CA TYR A 136 -16.82 19.43 17.07
C TYR A 136 -15.94 19.08 15.86
N MET A 137 -15.77 17.78 15.57
CA MET A 137 -15.10 17.34 14.34
C MET A 137 -15.91 17.69 13.07
N GLU A 138 -17.25 17.71 13.17
CA GLU A 138 -18.12 18.11 12.06
C GLU A 138 -18.03 19.60 11.74
N ASP A 139 -17.94 20.44 12.77
CA ASP A 139 -17.84 21.91 12.69
C ASP A 139 -16.48 22.36 12.13
N LEU A 140 -15.35 21.82 12.62
CA LEU A 140 -14.02 22.09 12.06
C LEU A 140 -13.86 21.63 10.59
N LEU A 141 -14.62 20.61 10.20
CA LEU A 141 -14.67 20.18 8.82
C LEU A 141 -15.56 21.09 7.96
N ASP A 142 -16.58 21.77 8.50
CA ASP A 142 -17.56 22.64 7.78
C ASP A 142 -16.93 23.86 7.11
N GLU A 143 -15.90 24.44 7.71
CA GLU A 143 -15.20 25.59 7.15
C GLU A 143 -14.25 25.21 5.99
N LYS A 144 -13.56 24.07 6.10
CA LYS A 144 -12.76 23.52 4.97
C LYS A 144 -13.65 22.91 3.88
N LYS A 145 -14.79 22.31 4.27
CA LYS A 145 -15.81 21.70 3.40
C LYS A 145 -16.39 22.71 2.40
N THR A 146 -16.70 23.94 2.79
CA THR A 146 -17.38 24.89 1.87
C THR A 146 -16.53 25.28 0.67
N LYS A 147 -15.20 25.22 0.76
CA LYS A 147 -14.29 25.46 -0.39
C LYS A 147 -14.03 24.20 -1.23
N LEU A 148 -13.91 23.03 -0.59
CA LEU A 148 -13.69 21.75 -1.27
C LEU A 148 -14.97 21.21 -1.93
N ALA A 149 -16.09 21.21 -1.21
CA ALA A 149 -17.39 20.71 -1.67
C ALA A 149 -17.98 21.56 -2.81
N LYS A 150 -17.67 22.87 -2.89
CA LYS A 150 -18.02 23.71 -4.06
C LYS A 150 -17.24 23.33 -5.32
N LYS A 151 -16.05 22.74 -5.18
CA LYS A 151 -15.18 22.33 -6.30
C LYS A 151 -15.39 20.89 -6.74
N ALA A 152 -15.85 20.02 -5.85
CA ALA A 152 -15.90 18.58 -6.05
C ALA A 152 -17.36 18.09 -6.19
N ASN A 153 -17.83 17.92 -7.42
CA ASN A 153 -19.18 17.46 -7.76
C ASN A 153 -19.35 15.93 -7.58
N TYR A 154 -18.78 15.35 -6.52
CA TYR A 154 -18.92 13.93 -6.21
C TYR A 154 -20.19 13.75 -5.37
N ARG A 155 -21.34 13.54 -6.04
CA ARG A 155 -22.69 13.40 -5.43
C ARG A 155 -22.87 12.16 -4.53
N GLY A 156 -21.95 11.91 -3.60
CA GLY A 156 -21.90 10.70 -2.78
C GLY A 156 -21.63 9.45 -3.59
N ASN A 157 -20.86 9.56 -4.69
CA ASN A 157 -20.50 8.43 -5.55
C ASN A 157 -18.98 8.22 -5.49
N PHE A 158 -18.57 7.11 -4.88
CA PHE A 158 -17.16 6.76 -4.72
C PHE A 158 -16.47 6.50 -6.06
N ALA A 159 -17.17 5.91 -7.03
CA ALA A 159 -16.59 5.70 -8.36
C ALA A 159 -16.25 7.01 -9.07
N SER A 160 -17.08 8.04 -8.91
CA SER A 160 -16.75 9.37 -9.43
C SER A 160 -15.54 9.98 -8.72
N LEU A 161 -15.47 9.88 -7.39
CA LEU A 161 -14.31 10.34 -6.63
C LEU A 161 -13.03 9.62 -7.05
N PHE A 162 -13.05 8.29 -7.08
CA PHE A 162 -11.86 7.51 -7.39
C PHE A 162 -11.38 7.76 -8.82
N ARG A 163 -12.30 7.89 -9.79
CA ARG A 163 -11.94 8.25 -11.18
C ARG A 163 -11.22 9.60 -11.23
N GLU A 164 -11.69 10.62 -10.53
CA GLU A 164 -11.00 11.92 -10.51
C GLU A 164 -9.65 11.83 -9.81
N VAL A 165 -9.55 11.14 -8.68
CA VAL A 165 -8.27 10.88 -8.01
C VAL A 165 -7.30 10.17 -8.95
N TYR A 166 -7.77 9.14 -9.64
CA TYR A 166 -6.94 8.34 -10.51
C TYR A 166 -6.53 9.10 -11.80
N PHE A 167 -7.45 9.79 -12.46
CA PHE A 167 -7.17 10.52 -13.70
C PHE A 167 -6.39 11.81 -13.49
N SER A 168 -6.71 12.59 -12.46
CA SER A 168 -6.15 13.92 -12.23
C SER A 168 -4.92 13.88 -11.33
N TYR A 169 -4.86 12.92 -10.40
CA TYR A 169 -3.85 12.90 -9.34
C TYR A 169 -3.07 11.58 -9.23
N GLY A 170 -3.35 10.57 -10.06
CA GLY A 170 -2.73 9.24 -9.96
C GLY A 170 -1.21 9.26 -9.97
N GLU A 171 -0.58 9.97 -10.91
CA GLU A 171 0.89 10.06 -10.98
C GLU A 171 1.50 10.78 -9.78
N ARG A 172 0.85 11.87 -9.34
CA ARG A 172 1.29 12.63 -8.15
C ARG A 172 1.17 11.76 -6.91
N PHE A 173 0.09 10.99 -6.80
CA PHE A 173 -0.13 10.05 -5.72
C PHE A 173 0.95 8.96 -5.71
N ARG A 174 1.25 8.31 -6.85
CA ARG A 174 2.34 7.32 -6.95
C ARG A 174 3.70 7.90 -6.56
N THR A 175 3.96 9.15 -6.94
CA THR A 175 5.18 9.86 -6.54
C THR A 175 5.22 10.10 -5.04
N CYS A 176 4.13 10.61 -4.47
CA CYS A 176 4.02 10.85 -3.05
C CYS A 176 4.21 9.57 -2.23
N GLN A 177 3.67 8.43 -2.67
CA GLN A 177 3.85 7.14 -1.99
C GLN A 177 5.29 6.67 -1.91
N LYS A 178 6.16 7.10 -2.83
CA LYS A 178 7.59 6.75 -2.80
C LYS A 178 8.32 7.47 -1.67
N TYR A 179 7.89 8.68 -1.31
CA TYR A 179 8.69 9.59 -0.48
C TYR A 179 8.00 10.05 0.81
N VAL A 180 6.67 10.12 0.85
CA VAL A 180 5.91 10.75 1.93
C VAL A 180 4.78 9.83 2.38
N ARG A 181 4.77 9.49 3.69
CA ARG A 181 3.70 8.69 4.28
C ARG A 181 2.40 9.50 4.39
N PRO A 182 1.25 8.91 4.07
CA PRO A 182 -0.02 9.62 4.04
C PRO A 182 -0.66 9.86 5.42
N ALA A 183 -0.30 9.05 6.41
CA ALA A 183 -0.75 9.17 7.78
C ALA A 183 0.22 8.44 8.73
N ASN A 184 0.11 8.75 10.02
CA ASN A 184 0.70 7.95 11.10
C ASN A 184 -0.40 7.04 11.68
N ILE A 185 -0.15 5.73 11.69
CA ILE A 185 -1.08 4.72 12.21
C ILE A 185 -1.49 4.95 13.68
N GLN A 186 -0.63 5.57 14.49
CA GLN A 186 -0.93 5.89 15.89
C GLN A 186 -1.82 7.12 16.05
N ILE A 187 -1.88 8.01 15.04
CA ILE A 187 -2.65 9.25 15.07
C ILE A 187 -4.01 9.04 14.41
N ASP A 188 -4.02 8.47 13.20
CA ASP A 188 -5.24 8.26 12.42
C ASP A 188 -5.16 6.91 11.70
N ARG A 189 -5.65 5.87 12.39
CA ARG A 189 -5.66 4.48 11.92
C ARG A 189 -6.53 4.31 10.67
N ASP A 190 -7.69 4.98 10.61
CA ASP A 190 -8.63 4.84 9.49
C ASP A 190 -8.05 5.44 8.21
N ARG A 191 -7.48 6.65 8.30
CA ARG A 191 -6.78 7.28 7.18
C ARG A 191 -5.60 6.44 6.73
N PHE A 192 -4.82 5.92 7.68
CA PHE A 192 -3.67 5.07 7.38
C PHE A 192 -4.06 3.85 6.55
N TRP A 193 -5.04 3.07 7.00
CA TRP A 193 -5.47 1.86 6.29
C TRP A 193 -6.18 2.16 4.98
N TYR A 194 -6.94 3.24 4.89
CA TYR A 194 -7.51 3.71 3.62
C TYR A 194 -6.42 3.89 2.56
N PHE A 195 -5.34 4.58 2.90
CA PHE A 195 -4.22 4.76 1.97
C PHE A 195 -3.40 3.50 1.75
N ALA A 196 -3.35 2.56 2.70
CA ALA A 196 -2.68 1.27 2.50
C ALA A 196 -3.38 0.45 1.40
N TYR A 197 -4.72 0.39 1.39
CA TYR A 197 -5.49 -0.25 0.32
C TYR A 197 -5.39 0.50 -1.01
N LEU A 198 -5.50 1.83 -0.98
CA LEU A 198 -5.30 2.64 -2.17
C LEU A 198 -3.91 2.39 -2.76
N SER A 199 -2.89 2.22 -1.91
CA SER A 199 -1.56 1.83 -2.34
C SER A 199 -1.52 0.45 -2.97
N ALA A 200 -2.17 -0.54 -2.38
CA ALA A 200 -2.23 -1.89 -2.94
C ALA A 200 -2.76 -1.88 -4.38
N TYR A 201 -3.81 -1.09 -4.64
CA TYR A 201 -4.38 -0.91 -5.99
C TYR A 201 -3.33 -0.45 -7.00
N TYR A 202 -2.65 0.68 -6.76
CA TYR A 202 -1.64 1.21 -7.68
C TYR A 202 -0.39 0.33 -7.77
N LYS A 203 -0.05 -0.40 -6.70
CA LYS A 203 1.08 -1.34 -6.72
C LYS A 203 0.78 -2.56 -7.59
N LEU A 204 -0.42 -3.12 -7.49
CA LEU A 204 -0.83 -4.21 -8.35
C LEU A 204 -0.90 -3.77 -9.81
N GLU A 205 -1.42 -2.57 -10.06
CA GLU A 205 -1.39 -1.94 -11.38
C GLU A 205 0.05 -1.81 -11.94
N SER A 206 1.00 -1.37 -11.12
CA SER A 206 2.40 -1.25 -11.53
C SER A 206 3.10 -2.58 -11.84
N LEU A 207 2.51 -3.70 -11.42
CA LEU A 207 2.95 -5.05 -11.79
C LEU A 207 2.33 -5.53 -13.11
N GLY A 208 1.63 -4.66 -13.84
CA GLY A 208 1.00 -5.02 -15.12
C GLY A 208 -0.35 -5.71 -14.95
N TYR A 209 -1.08 -5.47 -13.87
CA TYR A 209 -2.45 -5.98 -13.70
C TYR A 209 -3.47 -4.87 -13.94
N ILE A 210 -4.66 -5.27 -14.40
CA ILE A 210 -5.80 -4.39 -14.61
C ILE A 210 -7.04 -4.96 -13.93
N TYR A 211 -7.83 -4.09 -13.32
CA TYR A 211 -9.11 -4.49 -12.77
C TYR A 211 -10.19 -4.40 -13.85
N ASN A 212 -10.76 -5.53 -14.22
CA ASN A 212 -11.87 -5.60 -15.17
C ASN A 212 -13.20 -5.50 -14.41
N CYS A 213 -13.89 -4.37 -14.58
CA CYS A 213 -15.12 -4.11 -13.82
C CYS A 213 -16.30 -5.01 -14.21
N GLY A 214 -16.39 -5.40 -15.49
CA GLY A 214 -17.42 -6.33 -15.96
C GLY A 214 -17.27 -7.74 -15.38
N LYS A 215 -16.02 -8.21 -15.22
CA LYS A 215 -15.70 -9.51 -14.60
C LYS A 215 -15.49 -9.43 -13.09
N ARG A 216 -15.51 -8.23 -12.51
CA ARG A 216 -15.30 -7.96 -11.08
C ARG A 216 -14.03 -8.64 -10.55
N GLY A 217 -12.94 -8.50 -11.28
CA GLY A 217 -11.69 -9.19 -10.95
C GLY A 217 -10.46 -8.58 -11.59
N TRP A 218 -9.31 -8.81 -10.94
CA TRP A 218 -8.00 -8.45 -11.49
C TRP A 218 -7.51 -9.50 -12.47
N ILE A 219 -7.00 -9.04 -13.61
CA ILE A 219 -6.38 -9.87 -14.64
C ILE A 219 -5.01 -9.30 -15.01
N GLU A 220 -4.13 -10.15 -15.50
CA GLU A 220 -2.86 -9.72 -16.09
C GLU A 220 -3.14 -8.93 -17.38
N ASN A 221 -2.47 -7.79 -17.53
CA ASN A 221 -2.61 -6.89 -18.67
C ASN A 221 -1.43 -7.13 -19.62
N PRO A 222 -1.62 -7.87 -20.72
CA PRO A 222 -0.52 -8.25 -21.59
C PRO A 222 0.13 -7.02 -22.21
N VAL A 223 1.45 -7.10 -22.44
CA VAL A 223 2.20 -6.04 -23.12
C VAL A 223 2.22 -6.35 -24.61
N THR A 224 1.86 -5.36 -25.43
CA THR A 224 1.93 -5.44 -26.90
C THR A 224 3.39 -5.49 -27.37
N ALA A 225 3.62 -5.83 -28.65
CA ALA A 225 4.96 -5.83 -29.25
C ALA A 225 5.71 -4.49 -29.10
N ASN A 226 4.97 -3.38 -28.96
CA ASN A 226 5.51 -2.04 -28.80
C ASN A 226 5.82 -1.67 -27.34
N GLY A 227 5.71 -2.61 -26.40
CA GLY A 227 5.97 -2.35 -24.97
C GLY A 227 4.82 -1.63 -24.24
N VAL A 228 3.69 -1.38 -24.91
CA VAL A 228 2.52 -0.73 -24.32
C VAL A 228 1.54 -1.78 -23.79
N LEU A 229 0.94 -1.55 -22.63
CA LEU A 229 -0.11 -2.40 -22.07
C LEU A 229 -1.33 -2.46 -23.02
N TYR A 230 -1.89 -3.65 -23.21
CA TYR A 230 -2.99 -3.89 -24.15
C TYR A 230 -4.26 -3.14 -23.73
N PHE A 231 -4.59 -3.16 -22.44
CA PHE A 231 -5.75 -2.46 -21.90
C PHE A 231 -5.34 -1.15 -21.21
N SER A 232 -6.11 -0.08 -21.46
CA SER A 232 -5.98 1.18 -20.75
C SER A 232 -6.80 1.17 -19.47
N ASN A 233 -6.12 1.24 -18.32
CA ASN A 233 -6.76 1.37 -17.00
C ASN A 233 -7.73 2.55 -16.94
N LYS A 234 -7.43 3.64 -17.66
CA LYS A 234 -8.32 4.82 -17.70
C LYS A 234 -9.65 4.51 -18.37
N ASN A 235 -9.66 3.64 -19.38
CA ASN A 235 -10.88 3.27 -20.09
C ASN A 235 -11.72 2.31 -19.27
N GLU A 236 -11.11 1.27 -18.69
CA GLU A 236 -11.79 0.32 -17.81
C GLU A 236 -12.46 1.04 -16.64
N LEU A 237 -11.73 1.97 -16.00
CA LEU A 237 -12.24 2.71 -14.84
C LEU A 237 -13.46 3.57 -15.11
N ARG A 238 -13.71 4.00 -16.36
CA ARG A 238 -14.85 4.89 -16.67
C ARG A 238 -16.19 4.20 -16.44
N ALA A 239 -16.28 2.90 -16.71
CA ALA A 239 -17.50 2.11 -16.62
C ALA A 239 -17.77 1.54 -15.21
N CYS A 240 -16.77 1.60 -14.32
CA CYS A 240 -16.87 0.95 -13.01
C CYS A 240 -17.90 1.63 -12.09
N THR A 241 -18.69 0.80 -11.43
CA THR A 241 -19.60 1.20 -10.36
C THR A 241 -18.85 1.34 -9.03
N THR A 242 -19.51 1.93 -8.03
CA THR A 242 -18.96 2.00 -6.66
C THR A 242 -18.74 0.60 -6.07
N GLU A 243 -19.65 -0.34 -6.35
CA GLU A 243 -19.57 -1.71 -5.84
C GLU A 243 -18.35 -2.44 -6.40
N GLU A 244 -18.15 -2.34 -7.71
CA GLU A 244 -17.02 -2.95 -8.42
C GLU A 244 -15.69 -2.39 -7.94
N LEU A 245 -15.59 -1.08 -7.74
CA LEU A 245 -14.38 -0.46 -7.21
C LEU A 245 -14.15 -0.82 -5.75
N ASP A 246 -15.19 -0.93 -4.92
CA ASP A 246 -15.02 -1.40 -3.55
C ASP A 246 -14.43 -2.81 -3.48
N ASN A 247 -14.87 -3.72 -4.37
CA ASN A 247 -14.28 -5.06 -4.46
C ASN A 247 -12.80 -5.00 -4.87
N SER A 248 -12.47 -4.13 -5.84
CA SER A 248 -11.12 -4.09 -6.41
C SER A 248 -10.03 -3.81 -5.38
N PHE A 249 -10.29 -2.96 -4.37
CA PHE A 249 -9.31 -2.64 -3.33
C PHE A 249 -9.02 -3.83 -2.41
N GLU A 250 -10.04 -4.57 -2.01
CA GLU A 250 -9.86 -5.76 -1.17
C GLU A 250 -9.23 -6.90 -1.97
N GLU A 251 -9.69 -7.09 -3.21
CA GLU A 251 -9.12 -8.09 -4.11
C GLU A 251 -7.67 -7.80 -4.48
N ALA A 252 -7.26 -6.53 -4.59
CA ALA A 252 -5.87 -6.20 -4.89
C ALA A 252 -4.91 -6.84 -3.88
N VAL A 253 -5.26 -6.82 -2.59
CA VAL A 253 -4.48 -7.48 -1.54
C VAL A 253 -4.50 -9.00 -1.70
N ARG A 254 -5.66 -9.60 -2.04
CA ARG A 254 -5.79 -11.05 -2.26
C ARG A 254 -4.97 -11.52 -3.46
N VAL A 255 -4.94 -10.74 -4.53
CA VAL A 255 -4.15 -11.03 -5.74
C VAL A 255 -2.67 -10.94 -5.42
N LEU A 256 -2.21 -9.89 -4.73
CA LEU A 256 -0.82 -9.79 -4.26
C LEU A 256 -0.42 -10.99 -3.39
N ALA A 257 -1.33 -11.47 -2.53
CA ALA A 257 -1.12 -12.69 -1.75
C ALA A 257 -1.08 -13.96 -2.62
N GLY A 258 -1.89 -14.05 -3.67
CA GLY A 258 -1.84 -15.10 -4.69
C GLY A 258 -0.50 -15.12 -5.43
N LEU A 259 -0.02 -13.95 -5.89
CA LEU A 259 1.26 -13.80 -6.56
C LEU A 259 2.43 -14.23 -5.68
N SER A 260 2.40 -13.83 -4.40
CA SER A 260 3.40 -14.27 -3.43
C SER A 260 3.46 -15.79 -3.28
N ARG A 261 2.30 -16.44 -3.11
CA ARG A 261 2.22 -17.91 -3.01
C ARG A 261 2.69 -18.62 -4.28
N ALA A 262 2.48 -18.00 -5.45
CA ALA A 262 2.94 -18.49 -6.73
C ALA A 262 4.43 -18.20 -7.01
N GLY A 263 5.16 -17.54 -6.10
CA GLY A 263 6.55 -17.14 -6.33
C GLY A 263 6.71 -16.11 -7.45
N LYS A 264 5.66 -15.36 -7.76
CA LYS A 264 5.68 -14.26 -8.75
C LYS A 264 6.06 -12.93 -8.11
N GLU A 265 6.43 -11.96 -8.93
CA GLU A 265 6.68 -10.59 -8.48
C GLU A 265 5.43 -10.02 -7.80
N HIS A 266 5.61 -9.43 -6.62
CA HIS A 266 4.52 -8.94 -5.79
C HIS A 266 5.00 -7.82 -4.86
N HIS A 267 4.05 -7.14 -4.24
CA HIS A 267 4.30 -6.22 -3.13
C HIS A 267 3.79 -6.85 -1.84
N ARG A 268 4.57 -6.73 -0.76
CA ARG A 268 4.18 -7.16 0.59
C ARG A 268 4.15 -5.98 1.55
N PHE A 269 3.17 -5.95 2.43
CA PHE A 269 3.07 -4.91 3.44
C PHE A 269 3.92 -5.29 4.65
N VAL A 270 4.90 -4.45 4.99
CA VAL A 270 5.84 -4.68 6.08
C VAL A 270 5.53 -3.70 7.21
N GLU A 271 5.04 -4.21 8.33
CA GLU A 271 4.79 -3.41 9.53
C GLU A 271 6.07 -3.11 10.30
N TYR A 272 6.97 -4.08 10.37
CA TYR A 272 8.22 -3.99 11.11
C TYR A 272 9.36 -4.62 10.30
N ASP A 273 10.51 -3.97 10.29
CA ASP A 273 11.69 -4.44 9.57
C ASP A 273 12.57 -5.30 10.48
N TYR A 274 12.18 -6.57 10.60
CA TYR A 274 12.88 -7.60 11.38
C TYR A 274 14.03 -8.29 10.64
N GLY A 275 14.38 -7.84 9.43
CA GLY A 275 15.42 -8.48 8.63
C GLY A 275 16.80 -8.42 9.30
N VAL A 276 17.66 -9.39 9.02
CA VAL A 276 19.08 -9.33 9.41
C VAL A 276 19.74 -8.12 8.75
N GLY A 277 20.28 -7.20 9.55
CA GLY A 277 20.79 -5.90 9.07
C GLY A 277 19.69 -4.91 8.70
N GLY A 278 18.44 -5.21 9.04
CA GLY A 278 17.31 -4.29 8.93
C GLY A 278 17.38 -3.19 9.99
N SER A 279 16.50 -2.22 9.85
CA SER A 279 16.41 -1.07 10.76
C SER A 279 15.87 -1.42 12.14
N HIS A 280 15.25 -2.60 12.32
CA HIS A 280 14.56 -3.00 13.55
C HIS A 280 13.55 -1.94 14.02
N ARG A 281 12.86 -1.32 13.05
CA ARG A 281 11.89 -0.26 13.27
C ARG A 281 10.56 -0.57 12.57
N LYS A 282 9.51 0.08 13.05
CA LYS A 282 8.20 0.06 12.41
C LYS A 282 8.26 0.80 11.08
N VAL A 283 7.94 0.11 9.99
CA VAL A 283 8.03 0.63 8.61
C VAL A 283 6.65 0.99 8.06
N TYR A 284 5.66 0.12 8.25
CA TYR A 284 4.30 0.30 7.73
C TYR A 284 4.26 0.71 6.24
N SER A 285 4.88 -0.09 5.37
CA SER A 285 4.98 0.23 3.94
C SER A 285 4.87 -1.01 3.06
N TRP A 286 4.43 -0.80 1.81
CA TRP A 286 4.50 -1.81 0.76
C TRP A 286 5.93 -1.91 0.22
N VAL A 287 6.50 -3.11 0.27
CA VAL A 287 7.85 -3.43 -0.18
C VAL A 287 7.76 -4.38 -1.38
N TYR A 288 8.48 -4.05 -2.44
CA TYR A 288 8.58 -4.89 -3.63
C TYR A 288 9.35 -6.19 -3.33
N SER A 289 8.88 -7.30 -3.90
CA SER A 289 9.51 -8.60 -3.87
C SER A 289 9.44 -9.20 -5.28
N ASN A 290 10.56 -9.73 -5.76
CA ASN A 290 10.63 -10.37 -7.08
C ASN A 290 10.08 -11.80 -7.11
N GLY A 291 9.51 -12.29 -6.01
CA GLY A 291 8.94 -13.63 -5.90
C GLY A 291 9.96 -14.79 -5.83
N LYS A 292 11.25 -14.52 -6.02
CA LYS A 292 12.29 -15.55 -6.00
C LYS A 292 12.41 -16.16 -4.60
N ASN A 293 12.09 -17.44 -4.50
CA ASN A 293 12.30 -18.21 -3.28
C ASN A 293 13.76 -18.63 -3.18
N LEU A 294 14.41 -18.22 -2.09
CA LEU A 294 15.77 -18.65 -1.79
C LEU A 294 15.71 -19.93 -0.96
N LYS A 295 16.35 -21.00 -1.44
CA LYS A 295 16.56 -22.22 -0.67
C LYS A 295 17.84 -22.12 0.15
N CYS A 296 17.78 -22.55 1.41
CA CYS A 296 18.94 -22.79 2.23
C CYS A 296 19.28 -24.28 2.22
N SER A 297 20.57 -24.62 2.33
CA SER A 297 21.04 -26.01 2.43
C SER A 297 20.70 -26.67 3.77
N ASP A 298 20.43 -25.86 4.80
CA ASP A 298 20.05 -26.31 6.12
C ASP A 298 18.51 -26.37 6.21
N ASP A 299 17.98 -27.57 6.39
CA ASP A 299 16.54 -27.85 6.49
C ASP A 299 15.85 -27.11 7.64
N GLN A 300 16.52 -26.89 8.77
CA GLN A 300 15.94 -26.13 9.88
C GLN A 300 15.81 -24.66 9.52
N VAL A 301 16.87 -24.09 8.92
CA VAL A 301 16.85 -22.71 8.41
C VAL A 301 15.80 -22.55 7.32
N GLN A 302 15.67 -23.55 6.44
CA GLN A 302 14.67 -23.60 5.39
C GLN A 302 13.25 -23.62 5.99
N ARG A 303 12.96 -24.51 6.94
CA ARG A 303 11.65 -24.56 7.64
C ARG A 303 11.33 -23.25 8.37
N TYR A 304 12.31 -22.65 9.03
CA TYR A 304 12.14 -21.34 9.68
C TYR A 304 11.82 -20.25 8.65
N ARG A 305 12.53 -20.23 7.52
CA ARG A 305 12.28 -19.31 6.42
C ARG A 305 10.95 -19.56 5.73
N GLU A 306 10.53 -20.79 5.55
CA GLU A 306 9.21 -21.11 5.00
C GLU A 306 8.11 -20.66 5.95
N LYS A 307 8.29 -20.80 7.26
CA LYS A 307 7.38 -20.25 8.28
C LYS A 307 7.37 -18.71 8.24
N GLN A 308 8.50 -18.08 7.99
CA GLN A 308 8.64 -16.63 7.78
C GLN A 308 8.16 -16.19 6.38
N ASN A 309 8.19 -17.02 5.34
CA ASN A 309 7.72 -16.69 3.99
C ASN A 309 6.23 -16.98 3.84
N LYS A 310 5.66 -17.82 4.72
CA LYS A 310 4.24 -17.80 5.07
C LYS A 310 3.83 -16.50 5.77
N THR A 311 4.73 -15.52 5.95
CA THR A 311 4.32 -14.20 6.42
C THR A 311 3.25 -13.65 5.49
N ARG A 312 2.21 -13.15 6.15
CA ARG A 312 1.05 -12.60 5.50
C ARG A 312 1.50 -11.38 4.70
N ILE A 313 1.05 -11.30 3.45
CA ILE A 313 1.30 -10.15 2.57
C ILE A 313 0.62 -8.88 3.09
N PHE A 314 -0.41 -9.04 3.92
CA PHE A 314 -1.16 -7.96 4.55
C PHE A 314 -1.76 -8.44 5.88
N PRO A 315 -2.00 -7.56 6.87
CA PRO A 315 -2.65 -7.93 8.12
C PRO A 315 -4.06 -8.50 7.90
N LEU A 316 -4.46 -9.52 8.66
CA LEU A 316 -5.78 -10.18 8.51
C LEU A 316 -6.90 -9.48 9.30
N ASP A 317 -6.54 -8.70 10.30
CA ASP A 317 -7.46 -7.95 11.18
C ASP A 317 -7.88 -6.61 10.58
N ILE A 318 -7.46 -6.33 9.35
CA ILE A 318 -7.76 -5.11 8.61
C ILE A 318 -8.56 -5.47 7.38
N SER A 319 -9.70 -4.79 7.21
CA SER A 319 -10.58 -4.93 6.06
C SER A 319 -10.84 -3.57 5.40
N TRP A 320 -11.09 -3.58 4.09
CA TRP A 320 -11.48 -2.37 3.38
C TRP A 320 -12.85 -1.89 3.88
N ARG A 321 -12.92 -0.63 4.30
CA ARG A 321 -14.20 -0.01 4.66
C ARG A 321 -14.92 0.42 3.39
N ASN A 322 -15.85 -0.39 2.92
CA ASN A 322 -16.55 -0.14 1.66
C ASN A 322 -17.38 1.17 1.64
N PHE A 323 -17.71 1.62 0.44
CA PHE A 323 -18.57 2.78 0.12
C PHE A 323 -19.96 2.34 -0.36
N ARG A 324 -20.38 1.11 -0.06
CA ARG A 324 -21.65 0.56 -0.54
C ARG A 324 -22.83 1.07 0.28
N PHE A 325 -23.93 1.29 -0.42
CA PHE A 325 -25.25 1.31 0.20
C PHE A 325 -25.70 -0.14 0.42
N GLN A 326 -25.30 -0.76 1.53
CA GLN A 326 -25.83 -2.08 1.85
C GLN A 326 -27.25 -1.95 2.41
N LYS A 327 -28.26 -2.33 1.61
CA LYS A 327 -29.53 -2.78 2.16
C LYS A 327 -29.20 -4.06 2.93
N ARG A 328 -29.05 -3.99 4.26
CA ARG A 328 -28.90 -5.21 5.08
C ARG A 328 -30.01 -6.17 4.66
N GLY A 329 -29.63 -7.30 4.07
CA GLY A 329 -30.56 -8.39 3.86
C GLY A 329 -31.07 -8.85 5.23
N LYS A 330 -32.23 -9.50 5.27
CA LYS A 330 -32.79 -10.05 6.52
C LYS A 330 -31.85 -11.07 7.20
N TYR A 331 -30.78 -11.48 6.51
CA TYR A 331 -29.83 -12.52 6.92
C TYR A 331 -28.40 -12.03 7.23
N ASP A 332 -28.09 -10.72 7.18
CA ASP A 332 -26.73 -10.20 7.51
C ASP A 332 -26.46 -10.03 9.02
N LEU A 333 -27.00 -10.91 9.86
CA LEU A 333 -26.82 -10.86 11.33
C LEU A 333 -26.34 -12.20 11.88
N ILE A 334 -25.22 -12.73 11.40
CA ILE A 334 -24.40 -13.65 12.19
C ILE A 334 -22.95 -13.49 11.69
N PHE A 335 -22.06 -12.93 12.52
CA PHE A 335 -20.71 -13.44 12.81
C PHE A 335 -20.17 -12.72 14.04
#